data_AF-A0A5N5D0P7-F1
#
_entry.id   AF-A0A5N5D0P7-F1
#
_cell.length_a   1.000
_cell.length_b   1.000
_cell.length_c   1.000
_cell.angle_alpha   90.00
_cell.angle_beta   90.00
_cell.angle_gamma   90.00
#
_symmetry.space_group_name_H-M   'P 1'
#
loop_
_entity.id
_entity.type
_entity.pdbx_description
1 polymer ?
#
loop_
_entity_poly.entity_id
_entity_poly.type
_entity_poly.pdbx_seq_one_letter_code
_entity_poly.pdbx_strand_id
1 'polypeptide(L)'
;MPANSTVVPASLSSGAKPYSEDPRKVMDAFRNRTKDALDQILDETNRIQKRMENLANENESNNEREWQQLLIEATGSLAKHSLQQVGDLRQFGTKKLTDANLARQATSSANNTFIGVTNAVDDFYSSAREWLNGAASSLQYWLPANNAAENKIRQFERARNNWHKGYSTVIEGWFEGDDFGHNNGADNFSAIEGLATKLNFMGMENFTIVKKDNGWALELSTE
;
A
#
# COMPACT_ATOMS: atom_id res chain seq x y z
N MET A 1 -34.22 -58.99 -39.25
CA MET A 1 -33.73 -57.61 -39.02
C MET A 1 -33.74 -57.37 -37.51
N PRO A 2 -32.59 -57.30 -36.81
CA PRO A 2 -32.57 -56.90 -35.41
C PRO A 2 -32.40 -55.38 -35.31
N ALA A 3 -33.16 -54.77 -34.40
CA ALA A 3 -33.09 -53.36 -34.07
C ALA A 3 -31.74 -53.03 -33.39
N ASN A 4 -30.98 -52.12 -33.99
CA ASN A 4 -29.78 -51.54 -33.41
C ASN A 4 -30.23 -50.58 -32.29
N SER A 5 -30.11 -51.00 -31.03
CA SER A 5 -30.15 -50.09 -29.89
C SER A 5 -28.82 -49.38 -29.79
N THR A 6 -28.76 -48.16 -30.30
CA THR A 6 -27.64 -47.24 -30.07
C THR A 6 -27.71 -46.76 -28.62
N VAL A 7 -26.87 -47.36 -27.76
CA VAL A 7 -26.60 -46.82 -26.42
C VAL A 7 -25.83 -45.51 -26.61
N VAL A 8 -26.48 -44.39 -26.31
CA VAL A 8 -25.82 -43.08 -26.20
C VAL A 8 -25.01 -43.10 -24.90
N PRO A 9 -23.69 -42.90 -24.92
CA PRO A 9 -22.93 -42.80 -23.69
C PRO A 9 -23.29 -41.50 -22.98
N ALA A 10 -23.58 -41.65 -21.68
CA ALA A 10 -23.83 -40.57 -20.75
C ALA A 10 -22.67 -39.55 -20.77
N SER A 11 -23.06 -38.30 -21.00
CA SER A 11 -22.42 -37.05 -20.56
C SER A 11 -20.97 -37.16 -20.07
N LEU A 12 -20.08 -36.55 -20.85
CA LEU A 12 -18.79 -36.02 -20.40
C LEU A 12 -19.00 -35.19 -19.12
N SER A 13 -18.77 -35.80 -17.96
CA SER A 13 -18.55 -35.10 -16.70
C SER A 13 -17.27 -34.28 -16.86
N SER A 14 -17.42 -32.99 -17.18
CA SER A 14 -16.31 -32.04 -17.16
C SER A 14 -15.69 -32.04 -15.77
N GLY A 15 -14.48 -32.61 -15.64
CA GLY A 15 -13.72 -32.72 -14.40
C GLY A 15 -13.17 -31.38 -13.90
N ALA A 16 -13.97 -30.33 -13.89
CA ALA A 16 -13.64 -29.09 -13.21
C ALA A 16 -13.71 -29.37 -11.70
N LYS A 17 -12.57 -29.32 -11.01
CA LYS A 17 -12.56 -29.31 -9.54
C LYS A 17 -13.42 -28.12 -9.09
N PRO A 18 -14.37 -28.32 -8.17
CA PRO A 18 -15.13 -27.20 -7.61
C PRO A 18 -14.15 -26.20 -6.98
N TYR A 19 -14.45 -24.90 -7.12
CA TYR A 19 -13.67 -23.84 -6.48
C TYR A 19 -13.61 -24.08 -4.97
N SER A 20 -12.42 -23.94 -4.37
CA SER A 20 -12.19 -24.39 -2.99
C SER A 20 -12.40 -23.31 -1.93
N GLU A 21 -12.39 -22.03 -2.30
CA GLU A 21 -12.56 -20.93 -1.35
C GLU A 21 -13.49 -19.82 -1.89
N ASP A 22 -14.19 -19.15 -0.97
CA ASP A 22 -14.98 -17.95 -1.25
C ASP A 22 -14.03 -16.77 -1.55
N PRO A 23 -14.14 -16.10 -2.71
CA PRO A 23 -13.32 -14.92 -3.04
C PRO A 23 -13.29 -13.86 -1.92
N ARG A 24 -14.39 -13.67 -1.19
CA ARG A 24 -14.45 -12.68 -0.09
C ARG A 24 -13.46 -13.00 1.03
N LYS A 25 -13.30 -14.29 1.36
CA LYS A 25 -12.32 -14.74 2.37
C LYS A 25 -10.88 -14.51 1.93
N VAL A 26 -10.61 -14.62 0.63
CA VAL A 26 -9.29 -14.32 0.06
C VAL A 26 -8.99 -12.83 0.18
N MET A 27 -9.98 -11.99 -0.12
CA MET A 27 -9.85 -10.53 -0.03
C MET A 27 -9.70 -10.04 1.41
N ASP A 28 -10.47 -10.59 2.36
CA ASP A 28 -10.31 -10.29 3.79
C ASP A 28 -8.92 -10.68 4.29
N ALA A 29 -8.40 -11.82 3.84
CA ALA A 29 -7.05 -12.27 4.17
C ALA A 29 -5.97 -11.33 3.60
N PHE A 30 -6.14 -10.83 2.38
CA PHE A 30 -5.27 -9.79 1.82
C PHE A 30 -5.36 -8.49 2.60
N ARG A 31 -6.58 -8.00 2.88
CA ARG A 31 -6.79 -6.76 3.63
C ARG A 31 -6.08 -6.79 4.97
N ASN A 32 -6.28 -7.87 5.74
CA ASN A 32 -5.66 -8.01 7.05
C ASN A 32 -4.13 -8.10 6.94
N ARG A 33 -3.61 -8.95 6.05
CA ARG A 33 -2.15 -9.12 5.93
C ARG A 33 -1.45 -7.85 5.45
N THR A 34 -2.07 -7.07 4.57
CA THR A 34 -1.53 -5.79 4.11
C THR A 34 -1.55 -4.75 5.24
N LYS A 35 -2.63 -4.66 6.02
CA LYS A 35 -2.68 -3.77 7.20
C LYS A 35 -1.57 -4.12 8.19
N ASP A 36 -1.41 -5.39 8.51
CA ASP A 36 -0.34 -5.86 9.39
C ASP A 36 1.04 -5.45 8.86
N ALA A 37 1.29 -5.61 7.56
CA ALA A 37 2.56 -5.21 6.94
C ALA A 37 2.78 -3.68 7.02
N LEU A 38 1.75 -2.88 6.78
CA LEU A 38 1.82 -1.42 6.90
C LEU A 38 2.13 -0.99 8.34
N ASP A 39 1.45 -1.58 9.31
CA ASP A 39 1.61 -1.26 10.73
C ASP A 39 2.99 -1.69 11.27
N GLN A 40 3.55 -2.79 10.78
CA GLN A 40 4.94 -3.19 11.11
C GLN A 40 5.98 -2.17 10.60
N ILE A 41 5.76 -1.58 9.42
CA ILE A 41 6.62 -0.50 8.91
C ILE A 41 6.40 0.77 9.75
N LEU A 42 5.15 1.07 10.15
CA LEU A 42 4.85 2.19 11.04
C LEU A 42 5.60 2.05 12.36
N ASP A 43 5.58 0.87 12.98
CA ASP A 43 6.30 0.58 14.22
C ASP A 43 7.82 0.81 14.09
N GLU A 44 8.41 0.45 12.95
CA GLU A 44 9.83 0.74 12.70
C GLU A 44 10.08 2.25 12.61
N THR A 45 9.23 2.98 11.91
CA THR A 45 9.34 4.46 11.84
C THR A 45 9.10 5.13 13.20
N ASN A 46 8.26 4.57 14.07
CA ASN A 46 8.10 5.00 15.46
C ASN A 46 9.38 4.81 16.27
N ARG A 47 10.05 3.65 16.12
CA ARG A 47 11.35 3.39 16.78
C ARG A 47 12.43 4.34 16.29
N ILE A 48 12.45 4.66 14.99
CA ILE A 48 13.38 5.65 14.43
C ILE A 48 13.15 7.03 15.05
N GLN A 49 11.90 7.50 15.12
CA GLN A 49 11.58 8.77 15.80
C GLN A 49 12.08 8.76 17.25
N LYS A 50 11.80 7.69 18.01
CA LYS A 50 12.24 7.55 19.40
C LYS A 50 13.76 7.67 19.55
N ARG A 51 14.52 7.08 18.62
CA ARG A 51 15.98 7.19 18.61
C ARG A 51 16.43 8.62 18.34
N MET A 52 15.79 9.33 17.40
CA MET A 52 16.06 10.74 17.12
C MET A 52 15.78 11.61 18.35
N GLU A 53 14.67 11.37 19.04
CA GLU A 53 14.32 12.06 20.30
C GLU A 53 15.35 11.85 21.39
N ASN A 54 15.81 10.61 21.58
CA ASN A 54 16.85 10.31 22.56
C ASN A 54 18.13 11.08 22.27
N LEU A 55 18.60 11.06 21.02
CA LEU A 55 19.80 11.80 20.61
C LEU A 55 19.63 13.32 20.78
N ALA A 56 18.45 13.86 20.49
CA ALA A 56 18.16 15.29 20.68
C ALA A 56 18.17 15.72 22.16
N ASN A 57 17.83 14.82 23.08
CA ASN A 57 17.78 15.08 24.52
C ASN A 57 19.11 14.85 25.23
N GLU A 58 20.06 14.19 24.58
CA GLU A 58 21.44 14.04 25.08
C GLU A 58 22.20 15.37 24.90
N ASN A 59 23.23 15.64 25.72
CA ASN A 59 24.07 16.86 25.66
C ASN A 59 24.87 16.99 24.34
N GLU A 60 24.60 16.13 23.36
CA GLU A 60 25.19 16.04 22.03
C GLU A 60 24.19 16.38 20.92
N SER A 61 23.14 17.16 21.23
CA SER A 61 22.04 17.48 20.31
C SER A 61 22.47 18.03 18.94
N ASN A 62 23.69 18.59 18.83
CA ASN A 62 24.26 19.16 17.62
C ASN A 62 25.49 18.39 17.09
N ASN A 63 25.73 17.16 17.57
CA ASN A 63 26.81 16.32 17.07
C ASN A 63 26.45 15.75 15.69
N GLU A 64 26.96 16.40 14.65
CA GLU A 64 26.71 16.03 13.25
C GLU A 64 27.07 14.57 12.95
N ARG A 65 28.14 14.04 13.55
CA ARG A 65 28.57 12.66 13.31
C ARG A 65 27.56 11.65 13.84
N GLU A 66 27.02 11.89 15.04
CA GLU A 66 26.03 10.99 15.65
C GLU A 66 24.70 11.05 14.93
N TRP A 67 24.25 12.25 14.54
CA TRP A 67 23.05 12.41 13.71
C TRP A 67 23.19 11.72 12.35
N GLN A 68 24.33 11.89 11.68
CA GLN A 68 24.59 11.23 10.41
C GLN A 68 24.56 9.71 10.56
N GLN A 69 25.21 9.18 11.60
CA GLN A 69 25.24 7.74 11.89
C GLN A 69 23.82 7.21 12.17
N LEU A 70 23.05 7.90 13.02
CA LEU A 70 21.68 7.52 13.35
C LEU A 70 20.81 7.46 12.10
N LEU A 71 20.87 8.47 11.23
CA LEU A 71 20.04 8.53 10.03
C LEU A 71 20.42 7.45 9.00
N ILE A 72 21.71 7.16 8.83
CA ILE A 72 22.19 6.06 7.97
C ILE A 72 21.69 4.70 8.51
N GLU A 73 21.84 4.47 9.81
CA GLU A 73 21.36 3.24 10.45
C GLU A 73 19.85 3.11 10.39
N ALA A 74 19.11 4.20 10.58
CA ALA A 74 17.66 4.23 10.45
C ALA A 74 17.22 3.86 9.03
N THR A 75 17.85 4.42 7.99
CA THR A 75 17.62 4.06 6.59
C THR A 75 17.89 2.57 6.35
N GLY A 76 19.00 2.04 6.87
CA GLY A 76 19.36 0.62 6.73
C GLY A 76 18.38 -0.32 7.44
N SER A 77 18.01 -0.01 8.68
CA SER A 77 17.03 -0.78 9.48
C SER A 77 15.66 -0.80 8.80
N LEU A 78 15.18 0.38 8.38
CA LEU A 78 13.91 0.53 7.68
C LEU A 78 13.89 -0.27 6.38
N ALA A 79 14.95 -0.21 5.58
CA ALA A 79 15.06 -0.99 4.35
C ALA A 79 15.01 -2.49 4.62
N LYS A 80 15.77 -2.99 5.61
CA LYS A 80 15.78 -4.41 5.97
C LYS A 80 14.39 -4.89 6.41
N HIS A 81 13.72 -4.16 7.31
CA HIS A 81 12.41 -4.54 7.81
C HIS A 81 11.32 -4.44 6.74
N SER A 82 11.34 -3.37 5.93
CA SER A 82 10.32 -3.16 4.88
C SER A 82 10.46 -4.18 3.75
N LEU A 83 11.69 -4.48 3.29
CA LEU A 83 11.92 -5.53 2.29
C LEU A 83 11.42 -6.90 2.78
N GLN A 84 11.60 -7.20 4.07
CA GLN A 84 11.06 -8.42 4.66
C GLN A 84 9.53 -8.42 4.61
N GLN A 85 8.86 -7.34 5.05
CA GLN A 85 7.40 -7.27 5.04
C GLN A 85 6.80 -7.35 3.63
N VAL A 86 7.37 -6.63 2.66
CA VAL A 86 6.92 -6.68 1.25
C VAL A 86 7.18 -8.06 0.64
N GLY A 87 8.32 -8.68 0.94
CA GLY A 87 8.64 -10.05 0.52
C GLY A 87 7.64 -11.07 1.06
N ASP A 88 7.38 -11.03 2.36
CA ASP A 88 6.41 -11.92 3.03
C ASP A 88 5.00 -11.70 2.51
N LEU A 89 4.62 -10.45 2.22
CA LEU A 89 3.34 -10.11 1.62
C LEU A 89 3.23 -10.76 0.25
N ARG A 90 4.19 -10.54 -0.66
CA ARG A 90 4.21 -11.13 -2.02
C ARG A 90 4.13 -12.65 -2.01
N GLN A 91 4.89 -13.31 -1.12
CA GLN A 91 4.84 -14.76 -0.95
C GLN A 91 3.46 -15.22 -0.47
N PHE A 92 2.88 -14.52 0.51
CA PHE A 92 1.55 -14.81 1.01
C PHE A 92 0.49 -14.70 -0.09
N GLY A 93 0.48 -13.60 -0.85
CA GLY A 93 -0.48 -13.40 -1.95
C GLY A 93 -0.39 -14.49 -3.01
N THR A 94 0.84 -14.81 -3.44
CA THR A 94 1.09 -15.85 -4.44
C THR A 94 0.56 -17.21 -3.97
N LYS A 95 0.87 -17.57 -2.72
CA LYS A 95 0.40 -18.83 -2.13
C LYS A 95 -1.12 -18.85 -2.01
N LYS A 96 -1.72 -17.79 -1.48
CA LYS A 96 -3.16 -17.70 -1.24
C LYS A 96 -3.97 -17.78 -2.54
N LEU A 97 -3.55 -17.08 -3.61
CA LEU A 97 -4.19 -17.18 -4.92
C LEU A 97 -4.10 -18.58 -5.52
N THR A 98 -2.96 -19.26 -5.32
CA THR A 98 -2.74 -20.63 -5.79
C THR A 98 -3.62 -21.62 -5.04
N ASP A 99 -3.67 -21.52 -3.71
CA ASP A 99 -4.39 -22.46 -2.84
C ASP A 99 -5.92 -22.27 -2.91
N ALA A 100 -6.38 -21.03 -3.10
CA ALA A 100 -7.81 -20.69 -3.10
C ALA A 100 -8.58 -21.27 -4.30
N ASN A 101 -7.87 -21.65 -5.39
CA ASN A 101 -8.44 -22.21 -6.61
C ASN A 101 -9.75 -21.49 -7.02
N LEU A 102 -9.66 -20.18 -7.26
CA LEU A 102 -10.81 -19.34 -7.60
C LEU A 102 -11.17 -19.44 -9.09
N ALA A 103 -12.37 -18.95 -9.43
CA ALA A 103 -12.73 -18.69 -10.83
C ALA A 103 -11.76 -17.70 -11.47
N ARG A 104 -11.42 -17.89 -12.75
CA ARG A 104 -10.41 -17.08 -13.45
C ARG A 104 -10.61 -15.57 -13.28
N GLN A 105 -11.85 -15.09 -13.40
CA GLN A 105 -12.18 -13.68 -13.21
C GLN A 105 -11.93 -13.21 -11.78
N ALA A 106 -12.29 -14.03 -10.79
CA ALA A 106 -12.05 -13.73 -9.38
C ALA A 106 -10.54 -13.76 -9.04
N THR A 107 -9.78 -14.70 -9.61
CA THR A 107 -8.32 -14.73 -9.50
C THR A 107 -7.69 -13.46 -10.07
N SER A 108 -8.15 -12.99 -11.23
CA SER A 108 -7.62 -11.77 -11.85
C SER A 108 -7.90 -10.51 -11.02
N SER A 109 -9.14 -10.33 -10.53
CA SER A 109 -9.47 -9.20 -9.64
C SER A 109 -8.64 -9.27 -8.36
N ALA A 110 -8.66 -10.41 -7.64
CA ALA A 110 -7.90 -10.58 -6.41
C ALA A 110 -6.39 -10.35 -6.59
N ASN A 111 -5.81 -10.77 -7.72
CA ASN A 111 -4.41 -10.49 -8.05
C ASN A 111 -4.14 -9.00 -8.27
N ASN A 112 -5.03 -8.30 -8.99
CA ASN A 112 -4.88 -6.86 -9.23
C ASN A 112 -4.96 -6.06 -7.93
N THR A 113 -5.96 -6.37 -7.08
CA THR A 113 -6.08 -5.78 -5.74
C THR A 113 -4.80 -6.02 -4.95
N PHE A 114 -4.34 -7.27 -4.92
CA PHE A 114 -3.19 -7.67 -4.13
C PHE A 114 -1.90 -6.94 -4.56
N ILE A 115 -1.68 -6.78 -5.87
CA ILE A 115 -0.58 -5.98 -6.41
C ILE A 115 -0.72 -4.52 -5.98
N GLY A 116 -1.91 -3.93 -6.14
CA GLY A 116 -2.17 -2.52 -5.79
C GLY A 116 -1.89 -2.22 -4.33
N VAL A 117 -2.35 -3.08 -3.41
CA VAL A 117 -2.14 -2.88 -1.97
C VAL A 117 -0.70 -3.20 -1.55
N THR A 118 -0.02 -4.13 -2.23
CA THR A 118 1.41 -4.39 -1.99
C THR A 118 2.25 -3.18 -2.39
N ASN A 119 1.93 -2.53 -3.51
CA ASN A 119 2.61 -1.31 -3.94
C ASN A 119 2.40 -0.18 -2.94
N ALA A 120 1.19 0.00 -2.40
CA ALA A 120 0.93 1.01 -1.38
C ALA A 120 1.80 0.83 -0.10
N VAL A 121 2.06 -0.42 0.30
CA VAL A 121 2.98 -0.72 1.41
C VAL A 121 4.43 -0.37 1.06
N ASP A 122 4.87 -0.68 -0.17
CA ASP A 122 6.21 -0.35 -0.68
C ASP A 122 6.42 1.18 -0.80
N ASP A 123 5.38 1.91 -1.20
CA ASP A 123 5.38 3.37 -1.33
C ASP A 123 5.48 4.08 0.03
N PHE A 124 4.83 3.54 1.08
CA PHE A 124 5.00 4.03 2.45
C PHE A 124 6.45 3.95 2.92
N TYR A 125 7.05 2.77 2.74
CA TYR A 125 8.47 2.56 3.02
C TYR A 125 9.34 3.54 2.22
N SER A 126 9.09 3.67 0.92
CA SER A 126 9.89 4.52 0.02
C SER A 126 9.84 5.98 0.47
N SER A 127 8.66 6.48 0.82
CA SER A 127 8.46 7.84 1.33
C SER A 127 9.25 8.10 2.62
N ALA A 128 9.20 7.17 3.59
CA ALA A 128 9.95 7.28 4.84
C ALA A 128 11.47 7.22 4.61
N ARG A 129 11.93 6.34 3.71
CA ARG A 129 13.34 6.21 3.34
C ARG A 129 13.87 7.46 2.65
N GLU A 130 13.14 8.02 1.70
CA GLU A 130 13.51 9.24 0.99
C GLU A 130 13.65 10.42 1.95
N TRP A 131 12.73 10.54 2.90
CA TRP A 131 12.81 11.57 3.92
C TRP A 131 14.06 11.42 4.80
N LEU A 132 14.38 10.21 5.27
CA LEU A 132 15.57 9.95 6.09
C LEU A 132 16.86 10.28 5.32
N ASN A 133 16.93 9.87 4.06
CA ASN A 133 18.07 10.21 3.19
C ASN A 133 18.18 11.71 2.95
N GLY A 134 17.06 12.40 2.73
CA GLY A 134 17.01 13.85 2.59
C GLY A 134 17.43 14.58 3.87
N ALA A 135 17.01 14.06 5.03
CA ALA A 135 17.43 14.59 6.33
C ALA A 135 18.94 14.42 6.55
N ALA A 136 19.50 13.26 6.19
CA ALA A 136 20.94 13.00 6.28
C ALA A 136 21.74 13.88 5.31
N SER A 137 21.31 13.99 4.05
CA SER A 137 22.04 14.77 3.04
C SER A 137 22.02 16.28 3.29
N SER A 138 21.04 16.76 4.07
CA SER A 138 20.90 18.17 4.42
C SER A 138 21.32 18.50 5.86
N LEU A 139 21.94 17.55 6.56
CA LEU A 139 22.27 17.65 7.99
C LEU A 139 23.01 18.94 8.36
N GLN A 140 24.07 19.26 7.61
CA GLN A 140 24.88 20.48 7.74
C GLN A 140 24.08 21.79 7.67
N TYR A 141 22.90 21.78 7.04
CA TYR A 141 22.07 22.98 6.87
C TYR A 141 21.06 23.16 7.99
N TRP A 142 20.47 22.06 8.48
CA TRP A 142 19.41 22.18 9.47
C TRP A 142 19.94 22.05 10.90
N LEU A 143 20.92 21.17 11.17
CA LEU A 143 21.39 20.87 12.53
C LEU A 143 21.94 22.08 13.32
N PRO A 144 22.69 23.03 12.72
CA PRO A 144 23.26 24.15 13.48
C PRO A 144 22.25 25.15 14.04
N ALA A 145 20.99 25.11 13.58
CA ALA A 145 19.97 26.05 14.03
C ALA A 145 19.48 25.72 15.45
N ASN A 146 19.08 26.74 16.20
CA ASN A 146 18.45 26.52 17.51
C ASN A 146 17.16 25.68 17.36
N ASN A 147 16.99 24.67 18.21
CA ASN A 147 15.87 23.72 18.18
C ASN A 147 15.73 22.94 16.86
N ALA A 148 16.81 22.86 16.08
CA ALA A 148 16.84 22.17 14.79
C ALA A 148 16.40 20.70 14.87
N ALA A 149 16.98 19.96 15.81
CA ALA A 149 16.68 18.55 16.04
C ALA A 149 15.19 18.33 16.35
N GLU A 150 14.63 19.05 17.32
CA GLU A 150 13.21 18.97 17.66
C GLU A 150 12.31 19.32 16.47
N ASN A 151 12.64 20.38 15.73
CA ASN A 151 11.87 20.77 14.55
C ASN A 151 11.89 19.69 13.47
N LYS A 152 13.05 19.04 13.27
CA LYS A 152 13.22 17.97 12.29
C LYS A 152 12.49 16.70 12.72
N ILE A 153 12.50 16.35 14.01
CA ILE A 153 11.71 15.26 14.59
C ILE A 153 10.22 15.50 14.37
N ARG A 154 9.70 16.70 14.68
CA ARG A 154 8.29 17.06 14.44
C ARG A 154 7.90 16.99 12.97
N GLN A 155 8.81 17.35 12.06
CA GLN A 155 8.58 17.17 10.61
C GLN A 155 8.46 15.70 10.23
N PHE A 156 9.34 14.84 10.76
CA PHE A 156 9.27 13.40 10.51
C PHE A 156 7.97 12.79 11.02
N GLU A 157 7.58 13.11 12.25
CA GLU A 157 6.34 12.65 12.88
C GLU A 157 5.12 12.99 12.02
N ARG A 158 5.00 14.26 11.59
CA ARG A 158 3.90 14.72 10.74
C ARG A 158 3.88 13.99 9.40
N ALA A 159 5.04 13.89 8.75
CA ALA A 159 5.16 13.24 7.45
C ALA A 159 4.77 11.76 7.54
N ARG A 160 5.33 11.03 8.51
CA ARG A 160 4.98 9.63 8.79
C ARG A 160 3.49 9.43 9.03
N ASN A 161 2.88 10.23 9.90
CA ASN A 161 1.46 10.10 10.21
C ASN A 161 0.59 10.36 8.98
N ASN A 162 0.96 11.34 8.15
CA ASN A 162 0.26 11.64 6.90
C ASN A 162 0.39 10.51 5.89
N TRP A 163 1.59 9.96 5.70
CA TRP A 163 1.79 8.83 4.79
C TRP A 163 1.04 7.59 5.28
N HIS A 164 1.14 7.22 6.55
CA HIS A 164 0.43 6.04 7.08
C HIS A 164 -1.07 6.17 6.87
N LYS A 165 -1.66 7.33 7.20
CA LYS A 165 -3.08 7.61 6.94
C LYS A 165 -3.42 7.54 5.45
N GLY A 166 -2.58 8.15 4.60
CA GLY A 166 -2.76 8.17 3.14
C GLY A 166 -2.75 6.76 2.55
N TYR A 167 -1.71 5.98 2.84
CA TYR A 167 -1.59 4.61 2.33
C TYR A 167 -2.60 3.66 2.94
N SER A 168 -2.99 3.82 4.21
CA SER A 168 -4.11 3.10 4.82
C SER A 168 -5.41 3.35 4.05
N THR A 169 -5.68 4.61 3.69
CA THR A 169 -6.85 4.99 2.87
C THR A 169 -6.77 4.40 1.45
N VAL A 170 -5.58 4.39 0.84
CA VAL A 170 -5.36 3.75 -0.47
C VAL A 170 -5.68 2.27 -0.41
N ILE A 171 -5.16 1.58 0.60
CA ILE A 171 -5.36 0.14 0.84
C ILE A 171 -6.84 -0.16 1.01
N GLU A 172 -7.56 0.56 1.88
CA GLU A 172 -8.99 0.33 2.07
C GLU A 172 -9.78 0.57 0.77
N GLY A 173 -9.45 1.62 0.03
CA GLY A 173 -10.13 1.92 -1.24
C GLY A 173 -9.97 0.82 -2.30
N TRP A 174 -8.85 0.08 -2.30
CA TRP A 174 -8.69 -1.10 -3.17
C TRP A 174 -9.67 -2.22 -2.81
N PHE A 175 -9.96 -2.41 -1.52
CA PHE A 175 -10.89 -3.44 -1.06
C PHE A 175 -12.36 -3.01 -1.07
N GLU A 176 -12.65 -1.71 -1.18
CA GLU A 176 -14.00 -1.18 -1.35
C GLU A 176 -14.43 -1.16 -2.83
N GLY A 177 -13.47 -1.00 -3.76
CA GLY A 177 -13.73 -0.99 -5.21
C GLY A 177 -13.91 -2.37 -5.84
N ASP A 178 -13.39 -3.43 -5.22
CA ASP A 178 -13.52 -4.82 -5.68
C ASP A 178 -14.76 -5.50 -5.10
N ASP A 179 -15.94 -4.92 -5.37
CA ASP A 179 -17.20 -5.64 -5.17
C ASP A 179 -17.37 -6.59 -6.36
N PHE A 180 -17.00 -7.86 -6.15
CA PHE A 180 -17.06 -8.95 -7.14
C PHE A 180 -18.48 -9.11 -7.71
N GLY A 181 -18.85 -8.30 -8.71
CA GLY A 181 -20.09 -8.44 -9.47
C GLY A 181 -21.07 -7.25 -9.48
N HIS A 182 -20.69 -6.02 -9.12
CA HIS A 182 -21.56 -4.86 -9.33
C HIS A 182 -21.05 -3.91 -10.43
N ASN A 183 -21.15 -4.37 -11.68
CA ASN A 183 -21.40 -3.48 -12.81
C ASN A 183 -22.87 -3.02 -12.74
N ASN A 184 -23.16 -2.06 -11.88
CA ASN A 184 -24.32 -1.20 -12.07
C ASN A 184 -23.77 0.18 -12.39
N GLY A 185 -24.24 0.79 -13.48
CA GLY A 185 -23.87 2.13 -13.94
C GLY A 185 -24.25 3.22 -12.95
N ALA A 186 -23.60 3.22 -11.79
CA ALA A 186 -23.65 4.23 -10.76
C ALA A 186 -22.45 5.15 -10.95
N ASP A 187 -22.72 6.45 -10.89
CA ASP A 187 -21.75 7.54 -10.99
C ASP A 187 -20.43 7.16 -10.28
N ASN A 188 -19.34 7.04 -11.03
CA ASN A 188 -18.00 6.75 -10.53
C ASN A 188 -17.40 7.90 -9.69
N PHE A 189 -18.24 8.82 -9.22
CA PHE A 189 -17.85 10.02 -8.48
C PHE A 189 -17.10 9.68 -7.20
N SER A 190 -17.60 8.76 -6.38
CA SER A 190 -16.92 8.38 -5.12
C SER A 190 -15.54 7.77 -5.36
N ALA A 191 -15.37 7.01 -6.45
CA ALA A 191 -14.06 6.48 -6.85
C ALA A 191 -13.11 7.61 -7.32
N ILE A 192 -13.63 8.59 -8.05
CA ILE A 192 -12.89 9.77 -8.53
C ILE A 192 -12.54 10.73 -7.39
N GLU A 193 -13.44 10.93 -6.42
CA GLU A 193 -13.22 11.71 -5.20
C GLU A 193 -12.17 11.04 -4.30
N GLY A 194 -12.22 9.72 -4.17
CA GLY A 194 -11.17 8.94 -3.53
C GLY A 194 -9.81 9.11 -4.22
N LEU A 195 -9.77 9.08 -5.56
CA LEU A 195 -8.56 9.34 -6.34
C LEU A 195 -8.04 10.78 -6.17
N ALA A 196 -8.93 11.78 -6.21
CA ALA A 196 -8.58 13.18 -6.01
C ALA A 196 -7.98 13.41 -4.61
N THR A 197 -8.58 12.79 -3.60
CA THR A 197 -8.08 12.81 -2.23
C THR A 197 -6.69 12.17 -2.14
N LYS A 198 -6.49 11.02 -2.79
CA LYS A 198 -5.18 10.34 -2.88
C LYS A 198 -4.12 11.22 -3.54
N LEU A 199 -4.44 11.86 -4.68
CA LEU A 199 -3.51 12.72 -5.40
C LEU A 199 -3.14 13.97 -4.59
N ASN A 200 -4.09 14.55 -3.86
CA ASN A 200 -3.85 15.67 -2.95
C ASN A 200 -2.89 15.28 -1.81
N PHE A 201 -3.08 14.08 -1.23
CA PHE A 201 -2.17 13.56 -0.22
C PHE A 201 -0.76 13.20 -0.75
N MET A 202 -0.62 13.00 -2.06
CA MET A 202 0.67 12.82 -2.74
C MET A 202 1.32 14.15 -3.17
N GLY A 203 0.75 15.29 -2.77
CA GLY A 203 1.27 16.62 -3.09
C GLY A 203 1.04 17.06 -4.54
N MET A 204 0.12 16.40 -5.25
CA MET A 204 -0.37 16.92 -6.52
C MET A 204 -1.49 17.91 -6.20
N GLU A 205 -1.34 19.16 -6.64
CA GLU A 205 -2.35 20.22 -6.42
C GLU A 205 -3.07 20.62 -7.73
N ASN A 206 -2.55 20.18 -8.89
CA ASN A 206 -3.02 20.60 -10.21
C ASN A 206 -3.99 19.59 -10.84
N PHE A 207 -5.11 19.33 -10.17
CA PHE A 207 -6.20 18.58 -10.81
C PHE A 207 -7.57 19.05 -10.33
N THR A 208 -8.58 18.80 -11.17
CA THR A 208 -9.98 19.09 -10.88
C THR A 208 -10.85 17.89 -11.24
N ILE A 209 -11.91 17.68 -10.46
CA ILE A 209 -12.91 16.67 -10.77
C ILE A 209 -13.94 17.29 -11.71
N VAL A 210 -14.13 16.68 -12.89
CA VAL A 210 -15.06 17.16 -13.91
C VAL A 210 -16.08 16.09 -14.26
N LYS A 211 -17.31 16.52 -14.57
CA LYS A 211 -18.36 15.64 -15.07
C LYS A 211 -18.25 15.51 -16.60
N LYS A 212 -18.29 14.28 -17.11
CA LYS A 212 -18.28 13.87 -18.52
C LYS A 212 -19.55 13.08 -18.84
N ASP A 213 -19.81 12.88 -20.13
CA ASP A 213 -21.05 12.25 -20.62
C ASP A 213 -21.28 10.82 -20.08
N ASN A 214 -20.21 10.13 -19.68
CA ASN A 214 -20.24 8.76 -19.16
C ASN A 214 -19.74 8.62 -17.71
N GLY A 215 -19.70 9.72 -16.93
CA GLY A 215 -19.27 9.71 -15.53
C GLY A 215 -18.34 10.87 -15.16
N TRP A 216 -17.61 10.74 -14.07
CA TRP A 216 -16.68 11.73 -13.55
C TRP A 216 -15.23 11.38 -13.92
N ALA A 217 -14.40 12.40 -14.09
CA ALA A 217 -12.98 12.27 -14.43
C ALA A 217 -12.14 13.27 -13.64
N LEU A 218 -10.85 12.98 -13.51
CA LEU A 218 -9.83 13.92 -13.02
C LEU A 218 -9.12 14.53 -14.22
N GLU A 219 -9.21 15.85 -14.36
CA GLU A 219 -8.44 16.60 -15.35
C GLU A 219 -7.28 17.30 -14.65
N LEU A 220 -6.07 17.12 -15.20
CA LEU A 220 -4.90 17.86 -14.76
C LEU A 220 -5.02 19.31 -15.22
N SER A 221 -4.89 20.25 -14.30
CA SER A 221 -4.86 21.68 -14.63
C SER A 221 -3.54 21.97 -15.32
N THR A 222 -3.58 22.25 -16.62
CA THR A 222 -2.42 22.78 -17.36
C THR A 222 -2.37 24.29 -17.16
N GLU A 223 -1.70 24.72 -16.08
CA GLU A 223 -1.02 26.03 -16.06
C GLU A 223 0.43 25.85 -16.49
#